data_AF-R7HRH6-F1
#
_entry.id   AF-R7HRH6-F1
#
_cell.length_a   1.000
_cell.length_b   1.000
_cell.length_c   1.000
_cell.angle_alpha   90.00
_cell.angle_beta   90.00
_cell.angle_gamma   90.00
#
_symmetry.space_group_name_H-M   'P 1'
#
loop_
_entity.id
_entity.type
_entity.pdbx_description
1 polymer ?
#
loop_
_entity_poly.entity_id
_entity_poly.type
_entity_poly.pdbx_seq_one_letter_code
_entity_poly.pdbx_strand_id
1 'polypeptide(L)'
;MFISYDKEKFWKRLQDKTPRELVTLLENRGLIINDRQKAQLYLESIGYYRLSAYMHPLLKTPKILHLYKEGATFNKVMMLYRFDKKLRLLLFNEIEKIEIAVREAVMNMTAERTGDIYWLTNSAHFRDQSIFVNSMAMLSKEYERSTEDFIEHFKRTYTEPFPPAWILGELLPMGSVNMYYRNLKDKGLKKQIAKRFCLHAPVFESWLSVLTLTRNACCHHARVWNKVNKIIPNDMRGMTRPWITIPADKRRIYYNMCIIKYFLDIISPNNDMLDKMHNLFSKFPEIDMAALGFPVGWEQEPLWIQANN
;
A
#
# COMPACT_ATOMS: atom_id res chain seq x y z
N MET A 1 -0.84 10.07 15.49
CA MET A 1 -0.86 10.82 16.77
C MET A 1 -0.89 12.29 16.44
N PHE A 2 -2.01 12.97 16.66
CA PHE A 2 -2.15 14.41 16.47
C PHE A 2 -3.25 14.91 17.42
N ILE A 3 -2.88 15.38 18.60
CA ILE A 3 -3.79 16.01 19.57
C ILE A 3 -4.05 17.47 19.13
N SER A 4 -5.25 17.98 19.42
CA SER A 4 -6.10 18.71 18.47
C SER A 4 -6.56 20.11 18.90
N TYR A 5 -5.74 20.95 19.54
CA TYR A 5 -6.22 22.30 19.93
C TYR A 5 -5.46 23.50 19.33
N ASP A 6 -4.26 23.32 18.79
CA ASP A 6 -3.48 24.43 18.17
C ASP A 6 -3.28 24.28 16.64
N LYS A 7 -3.82 23.20 16.06
CA LYS A 7 -3.65 22.91 14.63
C LYS A 7 -4.33 23.94 13.74
N GLU A 8 -5.54 24.36 14.08
CA GLU A 8 -6.33 25.21 13.20
C GLU A 8 -5.72 26.61 13.07
N LYS A 9 -5.26 27.18 14.20
CA LYS A 9 -4.50 28.44 14.22
C LYS A 9 -3.16 28.30 13.51
N PHE A 10 -2.46 27.17 13.68
CA PHE A 10 -1.20 26.92 12.99
C PHE A 10 -1.36 26.82 11.47
N TRP A 11 -2.34 26.06 10.98
CA TRP A 11 -2.56 25.92 9.54
C TRP A 11 -3.10 27.19 8.90
N LYS A 12 -4.00 27.93 9.57
CA LYS A 12 -4.44 29.26 9.13
C LYS A 12 -3.26 30.23 8.99
N ARG A 13 -2.33 30.24 9.95
CA ARG A 13 -1.09 31.08 9.88
C ARG A 13 -0.11 30.68 8.78
N LEU A 14 -0.20 29.46 8.25
CA LEU A 14 0.66 28.97 7.17
C LEU A 14 -0.01 29.07 5.80
N GLN A 15 -1.34 29.13 5.74
CA GLN A 15 -2.12 29.14 4.50
C GLN A 15 -1.83 30.38 3.64
N ASP A 16 -1.57 31.52 4.28
CA ASP A 16 -1.34 32.79 3.59
C ASP A 16 0.15 33.07 3.30
N LYS A 17 1.05 32.15 3.68
CA LYS A 17 2.49 32.36 3.48
C LYS A 17 2.92 31.96 2.08
N THR A 18 3.59 32.89 1.42
CA THR A 18 4.30 32.61 0.16
C THR A 18 5.43 31.60 0.37
N PRO A 19 5.85 30.86 -0.67
CA PRO A 19 7.02 29.97 -0.60
C PRO A 19 8.28 30.65 -0.04
N ARG A 20 8.49 31.95 -0.34
CA ARG A 20 9.62 32.73 0.18
C ARG A 20 9.53 32.93 1.70
N GLU A 21 8.36 33.28 2.22
CA GLU A 21 8.14 33.43 3.67
C GLU A 21 8.26 32.09 4.40
N LEU A 22 7.86 30.99 3.75
CA LEU A 22 8.03 29.64 4.30
C LEU A 22 9.50 29.25 4.41
N VAL A 23 10.36 29.62 3.46
CA VAL A 23 11.82 29.44 3.58
C VAL A 23 12.35 30.17 4.81
N THR A 24 12.02 31.46 4.97
CA THR A 24 12.43 32.25 6.14
C THR A 24 11.94 31.64 7.45
N LEU A 25 10.69 31.17 7.49
CA LEU A 25 10.13 30.50 8.66
C LEU A 25 10.92 29.23 9.04
N LEU A 26 11.33 28.44 8.04
CA LEU A 26 12.07 27.20 8.26
C LEU A 26 13.47 27.47 8.83
N GLU A 27 14.18 28.48 8.30
CA GLU A 27 15.49 28.90 8.83
C GLU A 27 15.38 29.45 10.25
N ASN A 28 14.39 30.31 10.52
CA ASN A 28 14.15 30.84 11.86
C ASN A 28 13.84 29.72 12.89
N ARG A 29 13.33 28.58 12.43
CA ARG A 29 13.11 27.38 13.26
C ARG A 29 14.35 26.49 13.39
N GLY A 30 15.47 26.87 12.77
CA GLY A 30 16.74 26.17 12.82
C GLY A 30 16.96 25.13 11.71
N LEU A 31 16.17 25.14 10.62
CA LEU A 31 16.44 24.29 9.46
C LEU A 31 17.52 24.94 8.60
N ILE A 32 18.60 24.21 8.33
CA ILE A 32 19.69 24.69 7.48
C ILE A 32 19.26 24.63 6.01
N ILE A 33 19.24 25.78 5.33
CA ILE A 33 18.88 25.92 3.92
C ILE A 33 20.06 26.58 3.18
N ASN A 34 20.87 25.78 2.49
CA ASN A 34 22.05 26.29 1.76
C ASN A 34 21.67 27.00 0.45
N ASP A 35 20.54 26.62 -0.16
CA ASP A 35 20.05 27.19 -1.41
C ASP A 35 18.57 27.57 -1.25
N ARG A 36 18.35 28.85 -0.94
CA ARG A 36 17.02 29.41 -0.68
C ARG A 36 16.12 29.40 -1.90
N GLN A 37 16.67 29.72 -3.07
CA GLN A 37 15.90 29.77 -4.32
C GLN A 37 15.38 28.37 -4.66
N LYS A 38 16.24 27.36 -4.56
CA LYS A 38 15.84 25.97 -4.80
C LYS A 38 14.84 25.46 -3.76
N ALA A 39 15.01 25.81 -2.49
CA ALA A 39 14.04 25.46 -1.44
C ALA A 39 12.66 26.09 -1.71
N GLN A 40 12.63 27.34 -2.18
CA GLN A 40 11.41 28.04 -2.57
C GLN A 40 10.68 27.30 -3.71
N LEU A 41 11.39 26.94 -4.79
CA LEU A 41 10.82 26.20 -5.92
C LEU A 41 10.26 24.83 -5.50
N TYR A 42 10.91 24.14 -4.55
CA TYR A 42 10.37 22.90 -4.01
C TYR A 42 9.12 23.10 -3.16
N LEU A 43 9.06 24.16 -2.36
CA LEU A 43 7.88 24.47 -1.55
C LEU A 43 6.68 24.84 -2.44
N GLU A 44 6.92 25.53 -3.55
CA GLU A 44 5.91 25.88 -4.55
C GLU A 44 5.37 24.63 -5.27
N SER A 45 6.25 23.75 -5.75
CA SER A 45 5.86 22.57 -6.54
C SER A 45 5.34 21.39 -5.71
N ILE A 46 5.88 21.16 -4.51
CA ILE A 46 5.54 20.00 -3.67
C ILE A 46 4.53 20.37 -2.57
N GLY A 47 4.56 21.62 -2.12
CA GLY A 47 3.73 22.12 -1.02
C GLY A 47 4.34 21.86 0.36
N TYR A 48 4.26 22.87 1.22
CA TYR A 48 4.73 22.80 2.61
C TYR A 48 4.09 21.64 3.39
N TYR A 49 2.77 21.46 3.26
CA TYR A 49 2.06 20.40 3.98
C TYR A 49 2.65 19.02 3.71
N ARG A 50 2.94 18.70 2.44
CA ARG A 50 3.53 17.43 2.05
C ARG A 50 4.95 17.28 2.58
N LEU A 51 5.79 18.31 2.45
CA LEU A 51 7.17 18.29 2.96
C LEU A 51 7.23 18.25 4.50
N SER A 52 6.24 18.81 5.20
CA SER A 52 6.17 18.83 6.66
C SER A 52 6.18 17.42 7.27
N ALA A 53 5.65 16.44 6.55
CA ALA A 53 5.65 15.05 6.95
C ALA A 53 7.07 14.45 7.04
N TYR A 54 8.03 14.97 6.25
CA TYR A 54 9.43 14.56 6.24
C TYR A 54 10.32 15.48 7.09
N MET A 55 9.85 16.69 7.38
CA MET A 55 10.45 17.60 8.37
C MET A 55 10.20 17.11 9.81
N HIS A 56 9.05 16.51 10.08
CA HIS A 56 8.63 16.14 11.43
C HIS A 56 9.64 15.27 12.22
N PRO A 57 10.29 14.25 11.63
CA PRO A 57 11.32 13.46 12.31
C PRO A 57 12.57 14.29 12.71
N LEU A 58 12.85 15.37 11.99
CA LEU A 58 13.99 16.26 12.21
C LEU A 58 13.74 17.32 13.29
N LEU A 59 12.52 17.45 13.80
CA LEU A 59 12.20 18.37 14.90
C LEU A 59 12.82 17.92 16.23
N LYS A 60 13.18 18.86 17.11
CA LYS A 60 13.51 18.61 18.52
C LYS A 60 12.27 18.19 19.30
N THR A 61 12.48 17.50 20.41
CA THR A 61 11.43 17.25 21.41
C THR A 61 11.42 18.41 22.39
N PRO A 62 10.26 19.00 22.74
CA PRO A 62 8.91 18.64 22.31
C PRO A 62 8.57 19.17 20.90
N LYS A 63 7.93 18.32 20.07
CA LYS A 63 7.64 18.59 18.66
C LYS A 63 6.73 19.80 18.41
N ILE A 64 5.96 20.19 19.43
CA ILE A 64 5.02 21.32 19.39
C ILE A 64 5.72 22.67 19.18
N LEU A 65 6.99 22.79 19.55
CA LEU A 65 7.76 24.03 19.36
C LEU A 65 8.19 24.24 17.91
N HIS A 66 8.06 23.22 17.05
CA HIS A 66 8.48 23.26 15.64
C HIS A 66 9.94 23.66 15.40
N LEU A 67 10.81 23.54 16.42
CA LEU A 67 12.24 23.78 16.31
C LEU A 67 12.96 22.53 15.77
N TYR A 68 13.93 22.73 14.89
CA TYR A 68 14.70 21.66 14.27
C TYR A 68 15.90 21.23 15.13
N LYS A 69 16.28 19.96 15.00
CA LYS A 69 17.52 19.41 15.58
C LYS A 69 18.73 20.11 14.99
N GLU A 70 19.82 20.15 15.74
CA GLU A 70 21.10 20.63 15.23
C GLU A 70 21.53 19.80 14.01
N GLY A 71 22.06 20.45 12.98
CA GLY A 71 22.44 19.81 11.72
C GLY A 71 21.27 19.39 10.82
N ALA A 72 20.00 19.67 11.17
CA ALA A 72 18.87 19.37 10.31
C ALA A 72 18.91 20.26 9.04
N THR A 73 19.00 19.64 7.86
CA THR A 73 19.08 20.36 6.59
C THR A 73 17.84 20.14 5.73
N PHE A 74 17.50 21.11 4.88
CA PHE A 74 16.47 20.94 3.87
C PHE A 74 16.84 19.84 2.85
N ASN A 75 18.12 19.63 2.59
CA ASN A 75 18.60 18.51 1.77
C ASN A 75 18.20 17.16 2.37
N LYS A 76 18.27 16.98 3.69
CA LYS A 76 17.81 15.76 4.38
C LYS A 76 16.30 15.56 4.20
N VAL A 77 15.50 16.62 4.32
CA VAL A 77 14.04 16.58 4.05
C VAL A 77 13.77 16.08 2.63
N MET A 78 14.49 16.63 1.65
CA MET A 78 14.35 16.24 0.25
C MET A 78 14.86 14.83 -0.03
N MET A 79 15.91 14.38 0.65
CA MET A 79 16.39 13.00 0.58
C MET A 79 15.31 12.03 1.04
N LEU A 80 14.69 12.26 2.20
CA LEU A 80 13.60 11.45 2.73
C LEU A 80 12.38 11.42 1.79
N TYR A 81 12.00 12.57 1.23
CA TYR A 81 10.92 12.68 0.25
C TYR A 81 11.18 11.85 -1.01
N ARG A 82 12.40 11.92 -1.55
CA ARG A 82 12.81 11.18 -2.75
C ARG A 82 12.90 9.69 -2.50
N PHE A 83 13.45 9.29 -1.36
CA PHE A 83 13.48 7.90 -0.93
C PHE A 83 12.06 7.32 -0.86
N ASP A 84 11.14 8.00 -0.17
CA ASP A 84 9.76 7.54 -0.03
C ASP A 84 9.02 7.45 -1.38
N LYS A 85 9.33 8.34 -2.33
CA LYS A 85 8.85 8.21 -3.73
C LYS A 85 9.35 6.91 -4.38
N LYS A 86 10.64 6.59 -4.26
CA LYS A 86 11.22 5.38 -4.85
C LYS A 86 10.73 4.10 -4.14
N LEU A 87 10.55 4.15 -2.82
CA LEU A 87 9.94 3.09 -2.03
C LEU A 87 8.50 2.81 -2.48
N ARG A 88 7.67 3.86 -2.65
CA ARG A 88 6.31 3.69 -3.20
C ARG A 88 6.30 2.99 -4.55
N LEU A 89 7.19 3.36 -5.46
CA LEU A 89 7.25 2.76 -6.80
C LEU A 89 7.62 1.27 -6.73
N LEU A 90 8.61 0.91 -5.91
CA LEU A 90 8.98 -0.48 -5.67
C LEU A 90 7.79 -1.28 -5.12
N LEU A 91 7.17 -0.79 -4.04
CA LEU A 91 6.04 -1.48 -3.41
C LEU A 91 4.85 -1.61 -4.37
N PHE A 92 4.53 -0.56 -5.13
CA PHE A 92 3.41 -0.57 -6.07
C PHE A 92 3.61 -1.61 -7.17
N ASN A 93 4.81 -1.66 -7.75
CA ASN A 93 5.18 -2.64 -8.77
C ASN A 93 5.09 -4.09 -8.27
N GLU A 94 5.54 -4.35 -7.04
CA GLU A 94 5.47 -5.70 -6.49
C GLU A 94 4.05 -6.10 -6.07
N ILE A 95 3.24 -5.16 -5.56
CA ILE A 95 1.83 -5.44 -5.21
C ILE A 95 0.98 -5.69 -6.46
N GLU A 96 1.26 -5.05 -7.59
CA GLU A 96 0.56 -5.26 -8.85
C GLU A 96 0.52 -6.74 -9.25
N LYS A 97 1.66 -7.44 -9.18
CA LYS A 97 1.75 -8.88 -9.46
C LYS A 97 0.81 -9.69 -8.56
N ILE A 98 0.75 -9.31 -7.28
CA ILE A 98 -0.12 -9.96 -6.28
C ILE A 98 -1.59 -9.67 -6.58
N GLU A 99 -1.93 -8.44 -6.97
CA GLU A 99 -3.29 -8.03 -7.33
C GLU A 99 -3.82 -8.88 -8.49
N ILE A 100 -3.02 -9.07 -9.55
CA ILE A 100 -3.37 -9.90 -10.71
C ILE A 100 -3.59 -11.36 -10.28
N ALA A 101 -2.63 -11.95 -9.56
CA ALA A 101 -2.73 -13.35 -9.14
C ALA A 101 -3.92 -13.62 -8.20
N VAL A 102 -4.20 -12.69 -7.28
CA VAL A 102 -5.34 -12.80 -6.36
C VAL A 102 -6.66 -12.63 -7.12
N ARG A 103 -6.75 -11.67 -8.04
CA ARG A 103 -7.93 -11.48 -8.90
C ARG A 103 -8.24 -12.75 -9.67
N GLU A 104 -7.26 -13.28 -10.40
CA GLU A 104 -7.38 -14.53 -11.17
C GLU A 104 -7.93 -15.66 -10.30
N ALA A 105 -7.28 -15.91 -9.15
CA ALA A 105 -7.69 -16.97 -8.23
C ALA A 105 -9.11 -16.80 -7.72
N VAL A 106 -9.50 -15.59 -7.31
CA VAL A 106 -10.86 -15.32 -6.79
C VAL A 106 -11.90 -15.48 -7.89
N MET A 107 -11.67 -14.95 -9.09
CA MET A 107 -12.65 -14.99 -10.18
C MET A 107 -12.85 -16.41 -10.70
N ASN A 108 -11.77 -17.12 -11.02
CA ASN A 108 -11.83 -18.42 -11.67
C ASN A 108 -12.22 -19.54 -10.70
N MET A 109 -11.60 -19.61 -9.52
CA MET A 109 -11.92 -20.67 -8.56
C MET A 109 -13.36 -20.56 -8.05
N THR A 110 -13.91 -19.34 -7.96
CA THR A 110 -15.31 -19.17 -7.58
C THR A 110 -16.23 -19.66 -8.70
N ALA A 111 -15.98 -19.26 -9.95
CA ALA A 111 -16.77 -19.71 -11.11
C ALA A 111 -16.75 -21.24 -11.26
N GLU A 112 -15.59 -21.87 -11.11
CA GLU A 112 -15.44 -23.33 -11.14
C GLU A 112 -16.21 -24.00 -9.99
N ARG A 113 -16.09 -23.45 -8.78
CA ARG A 113 -16.73 -24.03 -7.59
C ARG A 113 -18.26 -23.93 -7.62
N THR A 114 -18.79 -22.85 -8.17
CA THR A 114 -20.25 -22.59 -8.23
C THR A 114 -20.89 -23.15 -9.50
N GLY A 115 -20.09 -23.38 -10.56
CA GLY A 115 -20.60 -23.64 -11.91
C GLY A 115 -21.25 -22.41 -12.57
N ASP A 116 -21.09 -21.23 -11.97
CA ASP A 116 -21.71 -19.97 -12.39
C ASP A 116 -20.63 -18.97 -12.81
N ILE A 117 -20.48 -18.81 -14.13
CA ILE A 117 -19.50 -17.86 -14.69
C ILE A 117 -19.89 -16.39 -14.44
N TYR A 118 -21.15 -16.11 -14.06
CA TYR A 118 -21.67 -14.77 -13.75
C TYR A 118 -21.82 -14.55 -12.23
N TRP A 119 -21.13 -15.36 -11.41
CA TRP A 119 -21.32 -15.35 -9.95
C TRP A 119 -21.17 -13.98 -9.28
N LEU A 120 -20.36 -13.07 -9.85
CA LEU A 120 -20.15 -11.71 -9.31
C LEU A 120 -21.45 -10.90 -9.22
N THR A 121 -22.43 -11.20 -10.08
CA THR A 121 -23.71 -10.49 -10.16
C THR A 121 -24.86 -11.30 -9.57
N ASN A 122 -24.58 -12.45 -8.95
CA ASN A 122 -25.57 -13.35 -8.38
C ASN A 122 -25.52 -13.33 -6.85
N SER A 123 -26.56 -12.76 -6.23
CA SER A 123 -26.66 -12.56 -4.78
C SER A 123 -26.63 -13.86 -3.96
N ALA A 124 -26.93 -15.01 -4.58
CA ALA A 124 -26.97 -16.31 -3.90
C ALA A 124 -25.60 -16.75 -3.37
N HIS A 125 -24.51 -16.29 -3.99
CA HIS A 125 -23.14 -16.64 -3.63
C HIS A 125 -22.57 -15.79 -2.49
N PHE A 126 -23.31 -14.78 -2.03
CA PHE A 126 -22.86 -13.81 -1.04
C PHE A 126 -23.58 -13.97 0.29
N ARG A 127 -22.84 -13.73 1.39
CA ARG A 127 -23.35 -13.85 2.75
C ARG A 127 -24.15 -12.62 3.16
N ASP A 128 -23.60 -11.43 2.93
CA ASP A 128 -24.19 -10.16 3.32
C ASP A 128 -24.78 -9.46 2.09
N GLN A 129 -26.10 -9.29 2.09
CA GLN A 129 -26.83 -8.72 0.98
C GLN A 129 -26.65 -7.21 0.85
N SER A 130 -26.43 -6.49 1.95
CA SER A 130 -26.16 -5.05 1.90
C SER A 130 -24.80 -4.79 1.26
N ILE A 131 -23.78 -5.57 1.64
CA ILE A 131 -22.46 -5.49 1.00
C ILE A 131 -22.58 -5.87 -0.48
N PHE A 132 -23.32 -6.92 -0.83
CA PHE A 132 -23.53 -7.30 -2.23
C PHE A 132 -24.18 -6.17 -3.05
N VAL A 133 -25.29 -5.60 -2.57
CA VAL A 133 -25.99 -4.51 -3.27
C VAL A 133 -25.07 -3.30 -3.50
N ASN A 134 -24.31 -2.89 -2.49
CA ASN A 134 -23.34 -1.80 -2.64
C ASN A 134 -22.23 -2.13 -3.63
N SER A 135 -21.72 -3.38 -3.58
CA SER A 135 -20.69 -3.87 -4.50
C SER A 135 -21.18 -3.86 -5.94
N MET A 136 -22.41 -4.35 -6.15
CA MET A 136 -23.05 -4.41 -7.47
C MET A 136 -23.32 -3.01 -8.02
N ALA A 137 -23.78 -2.07 -7.19
CA ALA A 137 -23.99 -0.69 -7.63
C ALA A 137 -22.68 -0.02 -8.09
N MET A 138 -21.58 -0.24 -7.37
CA MET A 138 -20.26 0.24 -7.80
C MET A 138 -19.82 -0.42 -9.11
N LEU A 139 -19.94 -1.75 -9.20
CA LEU A 139 -19.54 -2.51 -10.37
C LEU A 139 -20.34 -2.11 -11.62
N SER A 140 -21.66 -2.00 -11.52
CA SER A 140 -22.52 -1.57 -12.63
C SER A 140 -22.11 -0.20 -13.14
N LYS A 141 -21.83 0.75 -12.24
CA LYS A 141 -21.40 2.09 -12.61
C LYS A 141 -20.05 2.10 -13.34
N GLU A 142 -19.09 1.30 -12.88
CA GLU A 142 -17.79 1.17 -13.55
C GLU A 142 -17.95 0.48 -14.92
N TYR A 143 -18.76 -0.58 -15.00
CA TYR A 143 -19.05 -1.27 -16.27
C TYR A 143 -19.76 -0.37 -17.29
N GLU A 144 -20.79 0.38 -16.88
CA GLU A 144 -21.53 1.30 -17.74
C GLU A 144 -20.62 2.38 -18.33
N ARG A 145 -19.72 2.94 -17.50
CA ARG A 145 -18.80 4.03 -17.86
C ARG A 145 -17.51 3.56 -18.54
N SER A 146 -17.21 2.27 -18.51
CA SER A 146 -15.98 1.74 -19.08
C SER A 146 -15.96 1.93 -20.59
N THR A 147 -14.84 2.51 -21.06
CA THR A 147 -14.47 2.69 -22.46
C THR A 147 -13.34 1.74 -22.86
N GLU A 148 -13.14 0.66 -22.10
CA GLU A 148 -12.14 -0.36 -22.44
C GLU A 148 -12.65 -1.20 -23.62
N ASP A 149 -11.78 -1.46 -24.61
CA ASP A 149 -12.13 -2.13 -25.86
C ASP A 149 -12.87 -3.46 -25.64
N PHE A 150 -12.45 -4.24 -24.65
CA PHE A 150 -13.05 -5.54 -24.35
C PHE A 150 -14.48 -5.42 -23.79
N ILE A 151 -14.78 -4.33 -23.06
CA ILE A 151 -16.13 -4.05 -22.54
C ILE A 151 -17.03 -3.53 -23.64
N GLU A 152 -16.55 -2.60 -24.47
CA GLU A 152 -17.33 -2.10 -25.61
C GLU A 152 -17.63 -3.20 -26.62
N HIS A 153 -16.64 -4.05 -26.91
CA HIS A 153 -16.83 -5.24 -27.72
C HIS A 153 -17.89 -6.16 -27.11
N PHE A 154 -17.84 -6.42 -25.80
CA PHE A 154 -18.81 -7.28 -25.15
C PHE A 154 -20.24 -6.72 -25.27
N LYS A 155 -20.44 -5.44 -24.94
CA LYS A 155 -21.74 -4.76 -25.01
C LYS A 155 -22.36 -4.77 -26.43
N ARG A 156 -21.53 -4.79 -27.47
CA ARG A 156 -21.98 -4.82 -28.88
C ARG A 156 -22.29 -6.23 -29.37
N THR A 157 -21.56 -7.23 -28.89
CA THR A 157 -21.62 -8.60 -29.41
C THR A 157 -22.65 -9.47 -28.69
N TYR A 158 -22.82 -9.26 -27.37
CA TYR A 158 -23.56 -10.16 -26.50
C TYR A 158 -24.82 -9.50 -25.94
N THR A 159 -25.86 -10.30 -25.65
CA THR A 159 -27.13 -9.83 -25.09
C THR A 159 -27.19 -9.89 -23.56
N GLU A 160 -26.26 -10.62 -22.96
CA GLU A 160 -26.12 -10.77 -21.52
C GLU A 160 -25.82 -9.41 -20.86
N PRO A 161 -26.43 -9.11 -19.70
CA PRO A 161 -26.26 -7.81 -19.06
C PRO A 161 -24.82 -7.56 -18.58
N PHE A 162 -24.07 -8.61 -18.27
CA PHE A 162 -22.71 -8.55 -17.77
C PHE A 162 -21.84 -9.67 -18.38
N PRO A 163 -20.53 -9.42 -18.56
CA PRO A 163 -19.59 -10.45 -18.96
C PRO A 163 -19.29 -11.44 -17.82
N PRO A 164 -18.72 -12.61 -18.14
CA PRO A 164 -18.19 -13.54 -17.16
C PRO A 164 -17.25 -12.90 -16.14
N ALA A 165 -17.15 -13.51 -14.96
CA ALA A 165 -16.50 -12.92 -13.80
C ALA A 165 -15.01 -12.59 -13.99
N TRP A 166 -14.27 -13.35 -14.81
CA TRP A 166 -12.86 -13.07 -15.10
C TRP A 166 -12.67 -11.85 -16.01
N ILE A 167 -13.62 -11.56 -16.90
CA ILE A 167 -13.61 -10.33 -17.70
C ILE A 167 -14.05 -9.15 -16.83
N LEU A 168 -15.16 -9.31 -16.10
CA LEU A 168 -15.70 -8.27 -15.24
C LEU A 168 -14.74 -7.90 -14.10
N GLY A 169 -13.97 -8.88 -13.63
CA GLY A 169 -12.93 -8.72 -12.63
C GLY A 169 -11.81 -7.75 -13.03
N GLU A 170 -11.55 -7.54 -14.32
CA GLU A 170 -10.54 -6.59 -14.80
C GLU A 170 -10.90 -5.14 -14.47
N LEU A 171 -12.18 -4.83 -14.30
CA LEU A 171 -12.65 -3.52 -13.86
C LEU A 171 -12.51 -3.31 -12.35
N LEU A 172 -12.24 -4.37 -11.59
CA LEU A 172 -12.24 -4.32 -10.13
C LEU A 172 -10.85 -3.96 -9.58
N PRO A 173 -10.72 -2.88 -8.79
CA PRO A 173 -9.49 -2.64 -8.04
C PRO A 173 -9.31 -3.70 -6.94
N MET A 174 -8.08 -3.91 -6.47
CA MET A 174 -7.75 -4.86 -5.39
C MET A 174 -8.71 -4.83 -4.19
N GLY A 175 -9.13 -3.63 -3.77
CA GLY A 175 -10.06 -3.46 -2.64
C GLY A 175 -11.42 -4.10 -2.89
N SER A 176 -11.94 -4.00 -4.12
CA SER A 176 -13.22 -4.62 -4.51
C SER A 176 -13.07 -6.13 -4.60
N VAL A 177 -11.99 -6.65 -5.18
CA VAL A 177 -11.70 -8.10 -5.20
C VAL A 177 -11.68 -8.67 -3.77
N ASN A 178 -11.01 -7.99 -2.84
CA ASN A 178 -10.99 -8.39 -1.42
C ASN A 178 -12.39 -8.35 -0.80
N MET A 179 -13.20 -7.33 -1.10
CA MET A 179 -14.59 -7.23 -0.63
C MET A 179 -15.45 -8.40 -1.13
N TYR A 180 -15.40 -8.73 -2.42
CA TYR A 180 -16.10 -9.88 -2.99
C TYR A 180 -15.66 -11.19 -2.33
N TYR A 181 -14.36 -11.45 -2.27
CA TYR A 181 -13.82 -12.65 -1.61
C TYR A 181 -14.27 -12.78 -0.14
N ARG A 182 -14.23 -11.68 0.62
CA ARG A 182 -14.65 -11.68 2.03
C ARG A 182 -16.13 -11.97 2.19
N ASN A 183 -16.96 -11.51 1.26
CA ASN A 183 -18.41 -11.68 1.28
C ASN A 183 -18.90 -13.01 0.70
N LEU A 184 -18.03 -13.85 0.15
CA LEU A 184 -18.40 -15.19 -0.32
C LEU A 184 -19.07 -16.02 0.81
N LYS A 185 -20.20 -16.66 0.48
CA LYS A 185 -20.97 -17.50 1.39
C LYS A 185 -20.31 -18.85 1.66
N ASP A 186 -19.68 -19.45 0.65
CA ASP A 186 -18.97 -20.73 0.77
C ASP A 186 -17.64 -20.56 1.53
N LYS A 187 -17.65 -20.94 2.81
CA LYS A 187 -16.44 -20.92 3.67
C LYS A 187 -15.37 -21.93 3.21
N GLY A 188 -15.77 -23.03 2.59
CA GLY A 188 -14.87 -24.04 2.04
C GLY A 188 -14.08 -23.47 0.86
N LEU A 189 -14.78 -22.81 -0.07
CA LEU A 189 -14.16 -22.08 -1.18
C LEU A 189 -13.16 -21.03 -0.69
N LYS A 190 -13.55 -20.21 0.29
CA LYS A 190 -12.63 -19.21 0.87
C LYS A 190 -11.33 -19.82 1.38
N LYS A 191 -11.44 -20.96 2.08
CA LYS A 191 -10.26 -21.72 2.54
C LYS A 191 -9.42 -22.25 1.38
N GLN A 192 -10.04 -22.72 0.30
CA GLN A 192 -9.32 -23.22 -0.87
C GLN A 192 -8.57 -22.10 -1.60
N ILE A 193 -9.20 -20.94 -1.81
CA ILE A 193 -8.55 -19.76 -2.40
C ILE A 193 -7.35 -19.34 -1.54
N ALA A 194 -7.53 -19.20 -0.22
CA ALA A 194 -6.43 -18.84 0.67
C ALA A 194 -5.29 -19.88 0.66
N LYS A 195 -5.63 -21.17 0.54
CA LYS A 195 -4.67 -22.27 0.46
C LYS A 195 -3.81 -22.22 -0.80
N ARG A 196 -4.31 -21.68 -1.93
CA ARG A 196 -3.50 -21.40 -3.14
C ARG A 196 -2.30 -20.51 -2.81
N PHE A 197 -2.47 -19.59 -1.86
CA PHE A 197 -1.41 -18.72 -1.35
C PHE A 197 -0.78 -19.24 -0.05
N CYS A 198 -0.93 -20.53 0.27
CA CYS A 198 -0.37 -21.16 1.46
C CYS A 198 -0.82 -20.52 2.79
N LEU A 199 -1.97 -19.84 2.81
CA LEU A 199 -2.48 -19.11 3.97
C LEU A 199 -3.81 -19.69 4.48
N HIS A 200 -4.09 -19.45 5.76
CA HIS A 200 -5.44 -19.63 6.31
C HIS A 200 -6.33 -18.45 5.89
N ALA A 201 -7.62 -18.71 5.64
CA ALA A 201 -8.56 -17.69 5.17
C ALA A 201 -8.56 -16.38 6.00
N PRO A 202 -8.59 -16.40 7.36
CA PRO A 202 -8.53 -15.16 8.15
C PRO A 202 -7.21 -14.38 8.02
N VAL A 203 -6.11 -15.08 7.74
CA VAL A 203 -4.79 -14.45 7.54
C VAL A 203 -4.74 -13.83 6.15
N PHE A 204 -5.17 -14.57 5.13
CA PHE A 204 -5.27 -14.08 3.75
C PHE A 204 -6.15 -12.83 3.66
N GLU A 205 -7.36 -12.83 4.23
CA GLU A 205 -8.24 -11.63 4.30
C GLU A 205 -7.56 -10.41 4.94
N SER A 206 -6.84 -10.66 6.03
CA SER A 206 -6.13 -9.61 6.77
C SER A 206 -4.96 -9.05 5.97
N TRP A 207 -4.18 -9.92 5.32
CA TRP A 207 -3.02 -9.53 4.51
C TRP A 207 -3.46 -8.82 3.22
N LEU A 208 -4.53 -9.26 2.55
CA LEU A 208 -5.12 -8.53 1.42
C LEU A 208 -5.56 -7.12 1.83
N SER A 209 -6.05 -6.94 3.05
CA SER A 209 -6.42 -5.62 3.57
C SER A 209 -5.19 -4.72 3.75
N VAL A 210 -4.07 -5.26 4.26
CA VAL A 210 -2.79 -4.53 4.36
C VAL A 210 -2.22 -4.17 2.99
N LEU A 211 -2.26 -5.10 2.04
CA LEU A 211 -1.81 -4.88 0.67
C LEU A 211 -2.65 -3.79 -0.02
N THR A 212 -3.98 -3.87 0.08
CA THR A 212 -4.90 -2.86 -0.45
C THR A 212 -4.58 -1.46 0.09
N LEU A 213 -4.39 -1.32 1.41
CA LEU A 213 -4.04 -0.03 2.01
C LEU A 213 -2.67 0.48 1.57
N THR A 214 -1.70 -0.42 1.41
CA THR A 214 -0.34 -0.07 0.95
C THR A 214 -0.36 0.37 -0.50
N ARG A 215 -1.03 -0.37 -1.37
CA ARG A 215 -1.26 -0.07 -2.79
C ARG A 215 -1.95 1.27 -2.96
N ASN A 216 -3.04 1.51 -2.22
CA ASN A 216 -3.76 2.79 -2.27
C ASN A 216 -2.89 3.95 -1.78
N ALA A 217 -2.10 3.76 -0.71
CA ALA A 217 -1.16 4.77 -0.27
C ALA A 217 -0.11 5.09 -1.36
N CYS A 218 0.37 4.09 -2.10
CA CYS A 218 1.30 4.31 -3.21
C CYS A 218 0.64 5.05 -4.38
N CYS A 219 -0.54 4.59 -4.81
CA CYS A 219 -1.33 5.15 -5.92
C CYS A 219 -1.73 6.61 -5.66
N HIS A 220 -2.14 6.95 -4.44
CA HIS A 220 -2.46 8.33 -4.05
C HIS A 220 -1.23 9.15 -3.62
N HIS A 221 -0.03 8.61 -3.85
CA HIS A 221 1.25 9.24 -3.51
C HIS A 221 1.36 9.65 -2.02
N ALA A 222 0.66 8.96 -1.14
CA ALA A 222 0.72 9.18 0.29
C ALA A 222 2.06 8.68 0.86
N ARG A 223 2.47 9.23 2.02
CA ARG A 223 3.70 8.79 2.69
C ARG A 223 3.56 7.31 3.13
N VAL A 224 4.56 6.49 2.83
CA VAL A 224 4.63 5.08 3.32
C VAL A 224 5.81 4.89 4.28
N TRP A 225 6.91 5.62 4.04
CA TRP A 225 8.06 5.70 4.95
C TRP A 225 7.66 6.25 6.31
N ASN A 226 8.16 5.59 7.35
CA ASN A 226 7.98 5.96 8.77
C ASN A 226 6.51 6.30 9.10
N LYS A 227 5.57 5.54 8.52
CA LYS A 227 4.15 5.57 8.83
C LYS A 227 3.83 4.36 9.71
N VAL A 228 2.94 4.57 10.67
CA VAL A 228 2.37 3.49 11.49
C VAL A 228 1.00 3.16 10.90
N ASN A 229 0.86 1.94 10.40
CA ASN A 229 -0.41 1.44 9.88
C ASN A 229 -1.42 1.26 11.01
N LYS A 230 -2.69 1.58 10.73
CA LYS A 230 -3.78 1.41 11.70
C LYS A 230 -4.23 -0.05 11.82
N ILE A 231 -4.18 -0.78 10.71
CA ILE A 231 -4.49 -2.21 10.67
C ILE A 231 -3.27 -2.98 11.12
N ILE A 232 -3.49 -3.95 12.00
CA ILE A 232 -2.49 -4.93 12.41
C ILE A 232 -2.83 -6.22 11.67
N PRO A 233 -1.93 -6.76 10.84
CA PRO A 233 -2.16 -8.04 10.18
C PRO A 233 -2.27 -9.18 11.19
N ASN A 234 -3.11 -10.16 10.86
CA ASN A 234 -3.22 -11.40 11.60
C ASN A 234 -1.94 -12.24 11.46
N ASP A 235 -1.63 -12.98 12.53
CA ASP A 235 -0.58 -13.99 12.49
C ASP A 235 -1.09 -15.30 11.94
N MET A 236 -0.17 -16.04 11.32
CA MET A 236 -0.38 -17.43 11.00
C MET A 236 0.52 -18.29 11.89
N ARG A 237 -0.08 -19.25 12.60
CA ARG A 237 0.64 -20.33 13.26
C ARG A 237 0.86 -21.46 12.26
N GLY A 238 2.04 -22.07 12.30
CA GLY A 238 2.38 -23.18 11.39
C GLY A 238 2.54 -22.73 9.94
N MET A 239 3.40 -21.73 9.71
CA MET A 239 3.79 -21.33 8.36
C MET A 239 4.37 -22.52 7.61
N THR A 240 3.82 -22.83 6.43
CA THR A 240 4.29 -23.93 5.58
C THR A 240 5.44 -23.53 4.66
N ARG A 241 5.71 -22.22 4.55
CA ARG A 241 6.80 -21.64 3.76
C ARG A 241 7.67 -20.75 4.67
N PRO A 242 8.91 -20.44 4.26
CA PRO A 242 9.79 -19.57 5.03
C PRO A 242 9.11 -18.24 5.40
N TRP A 243 9.31 -17.84 6.65
CA TRP A 243 8.76 -16.61 7.22
C TRP A 243 9.75 -16.01 8.20
N ILE A 244 9.51 -14.76 8.61
CA ILE A 244 10.32 -14.07 9.61
C ILE A 244 10.16 -14.71 11.00
N THR A 245 11.24 -14.71 11.76
CA THR A 245 11.37 -15.31 13.10
C THR A 245 11.71 -14.26 14.16
N ILE A 246 12.40 -13.19 13.77
CA ILE A 246 12.71 -12.04 14.60
C ILE A 246 11.42 -11.20 14.75
N PRO A 247 11.04 -10.83 15.99
CA PRO A 247 9.88 -9.99 16.22
C PRO A 247 10.00 -8.64 15.49
N ALA A 248 9.01 -8.34 14.66
CA ALA A 248 8.92 -7.08 13.92
C ALA A 248 7.61 -6.34 14.22
N ASP A 249 7.65 -5.00 14.22
CA ASP A 249 6.44 -4.19 14.37
C ASP A 249 5.56 -4.33 13.12
N LYS A 250 4.45 -5.04 13.29
CA LYS A 250 3.47 -5.33 12.23
C LYS A 250 2.81 -4.11 11.63
N ARG A 251 2.92 -2.96 12.29
CA ARG A 251 2.38 -1.68 11.81
C ARG A 251 3.38 -0.93 10.92
N ARG A 252 4.60 -1.43 10.75
CA ARG A 252 5.67 -0.79 9.97
C ARG A 252 5.76 -1.36 8.56
N ILE A 253 6.40 -0.58 7.69
CA ILE A 253 6.48 -0.91 6.26
C ILE A 253 7.31 -2.16 6.01
N TYR A 254 8.31 -2.46 6.86
CA TYR A 254 9.03 -3.73 6.80
C TYR A 254 8.11 -4.96 6.84
N TYR A 255 7.12 -4.98 7.73
CA TYR A 255 6.20 -6.11 7.82
C TYR A 255 5.33 -6.22 6.56
N ASN A 256 4.91 -5.09 5.98
CA ASN A 256 4.21 -5.09 4.70
C ASN A 256 5.10 -5.66 3.59
N MET A 257 6.40 -5.32 3.58
CA MET A 257 7.36 -5.88 2.63
C MET A 257 7.55 -7.38 2.80
N CYS A 258 7.52 -7.89 4.03
CA CYS A 258 7.52 -9.33 4.30
C CYS A 258 6.29 -10.02 3.73
N ILE A 259 5.10 -9.45 3.92
CA ILE A 259 3.85 -9.95 3.31
C ILE A 259 3.98 -9.98 1.78
N ILE A 260 4.45 -8.89 1.17
CA ILE A 260 4.65 -8.81 -0.29
C ILE A 260 5.60 -9.91 -0.76
N LYS A 261 6.78 -10.03 -0.13
CA LYS A 261 7.78 -11.05 -0.49
C LYS A 261 7.21 -12.47 -0.40
N TYR A 262 6.45 -12.77 0.65
CA TYR A 262 5.82 -14.09 0.80
C TYR A 262 4.86 -14.42 -0.35
N PHE A 263 4.04 -13.46 -0.78
CA PHE A 263 3.20 -13.66 -1.95
C PHE A 263 4.02 -13.84 -3.23
N LEU A 264 5.05 -13.01 -3.42
CA LEU A 264 5.92 -13.10 -4.60
C LEU A 264 6.61 -14.46 -4.70
N ASP A 265 7.06 -15.04 -3.58
CA ASP A 265 7.70 -16.36 -3.58
C ASP A 265 6.76 -17.50 -4.00
N ILE A 266 5.46 -17.27 -3.96
CA ILE A 266 4.44 -18.22 -4.41
C ILE A 266 4.12 -17.97 -5.88
N ILE A 267 3.86 -16.73 -6.28
CA ILE A 267 3.31 -16.39 -7.60
C ILE A 267 4.38 -16.14 -8.66
N SER A 268 5.60 -15.79 -8.25
CA SER A 268 6.74 -15.48 -9.11
C SER A 268 8.01 -16.04 -8.45
N PRO A 269 8.24 -17.36 -8.56
CA PRO A 269 9.51 -17.97 -8.13
C PRO A 269 10.68 -17.21 -8.74
N ASN A 270 11.77 -17.04 -7.97
CA ASN A 270 12.96 -16.28 -8.38
C ASN A 270 12.70 -14.77 -8.63
N ASN A 271 11.71 -14.18 -7.95
CA ASN A 271 11.50 -12.73 -7.99
C ASN A 271 12.74 -11.95 -7.49
N ASP A 272 12.89 -10.74 -8.01
CA ASP A 272 14.02 -9.84 -7.79
C ASP A 272 13.74 -8.76 -6.71
N MET A 273 12.74 -8.97 -5.85
CA MET A 273 12.34 -7.95 -4.86
C MET A 273 13.48 -7.61 -3.90
N LEU A 274 14.24 -8.62 -3.45
CA LEU A 274 15.37 -8.42 -2.54
C LEU A 274 16.46 -7.56 -3.19
N ASP A 275 16.81 -7.84 -4.44
CA ASP A 275 17.81 -7.07 -5.19
C ASP A 275 17.35 -5.62 -5.41
N LYS A 276 16.07 -5.42 -5.75
CA LYS A 276 15.46 -4.09 -5.84
C LYS A 276 15.52 -3.32 -4.52
N MET A 277 15.30 -4.00 -3.39
CA MET A 277 15.43 -3.40 -2.07
C MET A 277 16.87 -3.00 -1.77
N HIS A 278 17.84 -3.89 -1.98
CA HIS A 278 19.26 -3.57 -1.80
C HIS A 278 19.71 -2.41 -2.69
N ASN A 279 19.30 -2.39 -3.95
CA ASN A 279 19.59 -1.30 -4.88
C ASN A 279 18.98 0.04 -4.41
N LEU A 280 17.77 0.00 -3.87
CA LEU A 280 17.13 1.18 -3.30
C LEU A 280 17.91 1.69 -2.07
N PHE A 281 18.27 0.80 -1.14
CA PHE A 281 18.97 1.21 0.08
C PHE A 281 20.40 1.69 -0.19
N SER A 282 21.11 1.08 -1.14
CA SER A 282 22.45 1.53 -1.53
C SER A 282 22.46 2.93 -2.14
N LYS A 283 21.39 3.34 -2.82
CA LYS A 283 21.20 4.70 -3.35
C LYS A 283 20.83 5.73 -2.28
N PHE A 284 20.42 5.28 -1.09
CA PHE A 284 20.00 6.14 0.03
C PHE A 284 20.62 5.65 1.35
N PRO A 285 21.97 5.65 1.48
CA PRO A 285 22.66 5.04 2.61
C PRO A 285 22.38 5.72 3.95
N GLU A 286 21.88 6.97 3.94
CA GLU A 286 21.56 7.71 5.16
C GLU A 286 20.16 7.43 5.72
N ILE A 287 19.44 6.45 5.16
CA ILE A 287 18.11 6.06 5.62
C ILE A 287 18.24 5.19 6.87
N ASP A 288 17.52 5.60 7.92
CA ASP A 288 17.40 4.83 9.15
C ASP A 288 16.44 3.64 8.92
N MET A 289 17.02 2.44 8.79
CA MET A 289 16.28 1.19 8.60
C MET A 289 15.37 0.85 9.78
N ALA A 290 15.72 1.25 11.01
CA ALA A 290 14.87 1.03 12.18
C ALA A 290 13.59 1.88 12.09
N ALA A 291 13.65 3.08 11.49
CA ALA A 291 12.45 3.89 11.24
C ALA A 291 11.48 3.25 10.23
N LEU A 292 11.97 2.37 9.36
CA LEU A 292 11.16 1.51 8.49
C LEU A 292 10.64 0.24 9.19
N GLY A 293 11.15 -0.05 10.38
CA GLY A 293 10.79 -1.22 11.18
C GLY A 293 11.60 -2.47 10.86
N PHE A 294 12.73 -2.34 10.17
CA PHE A 294 13.64 -3.46 9.93
C PHE A 294 14.36 -3.81 11.24
N PRO A 295 14.31 -5.07 11.70
CA PRO A 295 15.12 -5.53 12.82
C PRO A 295 16.59 -5.69 12.38
N VAL A 296 17.50 -5.73 13.36
CA VAL A 296 18.90 -6.11 13.12
C VAL A 296 18.93 -7.58 12.69
N GLY A 297 19.67 -7.89 11.62
CA GLY A 297 19.79 -9.26 11.09
C GLY A 297 18.61 -9.71 10.21
N TRP A 298 17.81 -8.77 9.70
CA TRP A 298 16.65 -9.10 8.86
C TRP A 298 17.03 -9.81 7.57
N GLU A 299 18.23 -9.55 7.03
CA GLU A 299 18.75 -10.20 5.81
C GLU A 299 18.93 -11.71 5.98
N GLN A 300 19.06 -12.17 7.24
CA GLN A 300 19.30 -13.57 7.61
C GLN A 300 18.00 -14.30 7.97
N GLU A 301 16.86 -13.63 7.89
CA GLU A 301 15.57 -14.26 8.11
C GLU A 301 15.26 -15.28 7.01
N PRO A 302 14.60 -16.41 7.33
CA PRO A 302 14.27 -17.43 6.33
C PRO A 302 13.50 -16.91 5.12
N LEU A 303 12.71 -15.86 5.28
CA LEU A 303 11.95 -15.23 4.18
C LEU A 303 12.86 -14.55 3.13
N TRP A 304 14.01 -14.03 3.56
CA TRP A 304 14.90 -13.22 2.73
C TRP A 304 16.10 -14.00 2.21
N ILE A 305 16.41 -15.16 2.79
CA ILE A 305 17.40 -16.08 2.24
C ILE A 305 16.77 -16.81 1.05
N GLN A 306 17.34 -16.63 -0.14
CA GLN A 306 16.95 -17.46 -1.29
C GLN A 306 17.25 -18.92 -0.95
N ALA A 307 16.25 -19.79 -1.09
CA ALA A 307 16.54 -21.22 -1.12
C ALA A 307 17.36 -21.47 -2.38
N ASN A 308 18.67 -21.68 -2.21
CA ASN A 308 19.48 -22.32 -3.23
C ASN A 308 18.91 -23.71 -3.44
N ASN A 309 17.99 -23.86 -4.40
CA ASN A 309 17.54 -25.15 -4.90
C ASN A 309 18.10 -25.35 -6.30
#